data_AF-A0A090WRR8-F1
#
_entry.id   AF-A0A090WRR8-F1
#
_cell.length_a   1.000
_cell.length_b   1.000
_cell.length_c   1.000
_cell.angle_alpha   90.00
_cell.angle_beta   90.00
_cell.angle_gamma   90.00
#
_symmetry.space_group_name_H-M   'P 1'
#
loop_
_entity.id
_entity.type
_entity.pdbx_description
1 polymer ?
#
loop_
_entity_poly.entity_id
_entity_poly.type
_entity_poly.pdbx_seq_one_letter_code
_entity_poly.pdbx_strand_id
1 'polypeptide(L)' 'MMPSQVWTGKYDATGGYLIVKENGDVLCYHIYNRNEFEDYLLNNTKLDTASSSRHGFGEVYEENGQLLFKLNLQIRFTK' A
#
# COMPACT_ATOMS: atom_id res chain seq x y z
N MET A 1 7.46 -20.03 -6.42
CA MET A 1 6.14 -20.70 -6.56
C MET A 1 6.36 -22.17 -6.84
N MET A 2 5.87 -23.04 -5.96
CA MET A 2 5.89 -24.49 -6.13
C MET A 2 4.44 -24.99 -6.21
N PRO A 3 4.04 -25.74 -7.26
CA PRO A 3 2.64 -26.17 -7.45
C PRO A 3 2.05 -27.03 -6.32
N SER A 4 2.89 -27.61 -5.47
CA SER A 4 2.49 -28.49 -4.37
C SER A 4 2.23 -27.76 -3.03
N GLN A 5 2.40 -26.45 -2.98
CA GLN A 5 2.28 -25.65 -1.75
C GLN A 5 1.16 -24.62 -1.90
N VAL A 6 0.36 -24.43 -0.85
CA VAL A 6 -0.63 -23.34 -0.79
C VAL A 6 0.12 -22.02 -0.84
N TRP A 7 -0.25 -21.16 -1.77
CA TRP A 7 0.42 -19.88 -1.96
C TRP A 7 0.23 -18.99 -0.72
N THR A 8 1.33 -18.60 -0.10
CA THR A 8 1.36 -17.80 1.14
C THR A 8 1.37 -16.29 0.89
N GLY A 9 1.25 -15.84 -0.37
CA GLY A 9 1.38 -14.42 -0.75
C GLY A 9 2.82 -13.91 -0.78
N LYS A 10 3.79 -14.64 -0.22
CA LYS A 10 5.21 -14.25 -0.22
C LYS A 10 5.90 -14.69 -1.51
N TYR A 11 6.65 -13.77 -2.11
CA TYR A 11 7.49 -14.08 -3.28
C TYR A 11 8.84 -14.64 -2.81
N ASP A 12 9.15 -15.90 -3.17
CA ASP A 12 10.44 -16.54 -2.83
C ASP A 12 11.61 -16.00 -3.67
N ALA A 13 11.32 -15.37 -4.81
CA ALA A 13 12.31 -14.67 -5.61
C ALA A 13 12.23 -13.18 -5.25
N THR A 14 13.13 -12.70 -4.39
CA THR A 14 13.49 -11.28 -4.28
C THR A 14 14.24 -10.88 -5.56
N GLY A 15 13.50 -10.82 -6.66
CA GLY A 15 13.99 -10.44 -7.97
C GLY A 15 14.23 -8.93 -8.03
N GLY A 16 15.33 -8.55 -8.66
CA GLY A 16 15.62 -7.18 -9.04
C GLY A 16 16.26 -7.16 -10.42
N TYR A 17 16.14 -6.04 -11.13
CA TYR A 17 16.80 -5.85 -12.42
C TYR A 17 17.90 -4.81 -12.30
N LEU A 18 18.99 -5.04 -13.03
CA LEU A 18 20.14 -4.16 -13.14
C LEU A 18 20.13 -3.59 -14.55
N ILE A 19 19.98 -2.28 -14.68
CA ILE A 19 20.13 -1.60 -15.97
C ILE A 19 21.61 -1.25 -16.13
N VAL A 20 22.29 -1.90 -17.06
CA VAL A 20 23.71 -1.69 -17.35
C VAL A 20 23.86 -1.17 -18.77
N LYS A 21 24.69 -0.14 -18.94
CA LYS A 21 25.10 0.36 -20.24
C LYS A 21 26.07 -0.62 -20.92
N GLU A 22 26.25 -0.49 -22.23
CA GLU A 22 27.20 -1.33 -22.98
C GLU A 22 28.66 -1.18 -22.48
N ASN A 23 29.01 -0.04 -21.87
CA ASN A 23 30.33 0.18 -21.26
C ASN A 23 30.47 -0.40 -19.84
N GLY A 24 29.46 -1.10 -19.34
CA GLY A 24 29.46 -1.70 -18.00
C GLY A 24 28.98 -0.79 -16.87
N ASP A 25 28.64 0.48 -17.14
CA ASP A 25 28.15 1.39 -16.10
C ASP A 25 26.71 1.04 -15.67
N VAL A 26 26.47 0.95 -14.36
CA VAL A 26 25.13 0.73 -13.80
C VAL A 26 24.36 2.05 -13.76
N LEU A 27 23.22 2.09 -14.45
CA LEU A 27 22.29 3.23 -14.45
C LEU A 27 21.33 3.20 -13.27
N CYS A 28 20.79 2.02 -12.94
CA CYS A 28 19.85 1.82 -11.85
C CYS A 28 19.77 0.33 -11.50
N TYR A 29 19.59 0.04 -10.21
CA TYR A 29 19.18 -1.27 -9.72
C TYR A 29 17.90 -1.09 -8.91
N HIS A 30 16.98 -2.04 -9.03
CA HIS A 30 15.81 -2.10 -8.16
C HIS A 30 15.71 -3.50 -7.58
N ILE A 31 16.17 -3.67 -6.33
CA ILE A 31 16.06 -4.92 -5.59
C ILE A 31 14.72 -4.86 -4.86
N TYR A 32 13.73 -5.63 -5.34
CA TYR A 32 12.41 -5.69 -4.70
C TYR A 32 12.49 -6.59 -3.47
N ASN A 33 12.53 -5.97 -2.28
CA ASN A 33 12.08 -6.64 -1.08
C ASN A 33 10.63 -6.23 -0.79
N ARG A 34 9.74 -6.61 -1.71
CA ARG A 34 8.31 -6.31 -1.62
C ARG A 34 7.72 -6.81 -0.31
N ASN A 35 8.12 -7.99 0.11
CA ASN A 35 7.66 -8.62 1.35
C ASN A 35 8.06 -7.75 2.57
N GLU A 36 9.32 -7.32 2.68
CA GLU A 36 9.75 -6.43 3.78
C GLU A 36 9.10 -5.06 3.72
N PHE A 37 8.84 -4.52 2.52
CA PHE A 37 8.16 -3.24 2.38
C PHE A 37 6.69 -3.32 2.80
N GLU A 38 5.99 -4.40 2.43
CA GLU A 38 4.63 -4.67 2.88
C GLU A 38 4.57 -4.85 4.41
N ASP A 39 5.50 -5.62 4.98
CA ASP A 39 5.63 -5.78 6.43
C ASP A 39 5.96 -4.44 7.12
N TYR A 40 6.82 -3.62 6.53
CA TYR A 40 7.15 -2.28 7.04
C TYR A 40 5.91 -1.39 7.06
N LEU A 41 5.15 -1.32 5.96
CA LEU A 41 3.93 -0.50 5.89
C LEU A 41 2.89 -0.99 6.90
N LEU A 42 2.69 -2.30 7.02
CA LEU A 42 1.73 -2.88 7.98
C LEU A 42 2.10 -2.54 9.43
N ASN A 43 3.38 -2.63 9.78
CA ASN A 43 3.84 -2.39 11.15
C ASN A 43 3.98 -0.90 11.50
N ASN A 44 4.19 -0.04 10.50
CA ASN A 44 4.46 1.39 10.72
C ASN A 44 3.31 2.30 10.29
N THR A 45 2.19 1.77 9.81
CA THR A 45 1.01 2.56 9.51
C THR A 45 -0.18 2.16 10.37
N LYS A 46 -1.09 3.10 10.60
CA LYS A 46 -2.34 2.90 11.31
C LYS A 46 -3.49 3.55 10.55
N LEU A 47 -4.68 3.02 10.76
CA LEU A 47 -5.91 3.71 10.40
C LEU A 47 -6.06 4.92 11.32
N ASP A 48 -6.15 6.10 10.72
CA ASP A 48 -6.40 7.35 11.43
C ASP A 48 -7.84 7.80 11.20
N THR A 49 -8.50 8.17 12.29
CA THR A 49 -9.85 8.75 12.23
C THR A 49 -9.69 10.24 12.10
N ALA A 50 -9.87 10.74 10.87
CA ALA A 50 -9.92 12.18 10.65
C ALA A 50 -11.05 12.82 11.47
N SER A 51 -10.97 14.12 11.75
CA SER A 51 -12.07 14.82 12.43
C SER A 51 -13.31 14.82 11.52
N SER A 52 -14.41 14.19 11.98
CA SER A 52 -15.70 14.14 11.26
C SER A 52 -16.25 15.54 11.01
N SER A 53 -16.14 16.43 11.99
CA SER A 53 -16.58 17.82 11.90
C SER A 53 -15.75 18.66 10.92
N ARG A 54 -14.44 18.44 10.83
CA ARG A 54 -13.56 19.17 9.89
C ARG A 54 -13.78 18.75 8.43
N HIS A 55 -14.11 17.47 8.20
CA HIS A 55 -14.13 16.88 6.86
C HIS A 55 -15.55 16.48 6.39
N GLY A 56 -16.58 16.67 7.22
CA GLY A 56 -17.98 16.42 6.87
C GLY A 56 -18.24 14.98 6.45
N PHE A 57 -17.68 14.01 7.19
CA PHE A 57 -17.84 12.58 6.92
C PHE A 57 -18.43 11.85 8.13
N GLY A 58 -19.10 10.71 7.89
CA GLY A 58 -19.79 9.93 8.91
C GLY A 58 -21.24 10.36 9.17
N GLU A 59 -21.71 11.43 8.53
CA GLU A 59 -23.10 11.88 8.59
C GLU A 59 -23.86 11.50 7.32
N VAL A 60 -25.15 11.14 7.50
CA VAL A 60 -26.07 10.87 6.40
C VAL A 60 -26.60 12.20 5.86
N TYR A 61 -26.54 12.39 4.56
CA TYR A 61 -27.07 13.56 3.87
C TYR A 61 -27.92 13.14 2.67
N GLU A 62 -28.84 14.01 2.27
CA GLU A 62 -29.71 13.79 1.12
C GLU A 62 -29.18 14.57 -0.09
N GLU A 63 -28.98 13.88 -1.21
CA GLU A 63 -28.58 14.48 -2.47
C GLU A 63 -29.41 13.84 -3.59
N ASN A 64 -30.13 14.65 -4.36
CA ASN A 64 -31.01 14.18 -5.45
C ASN A 64 -32.05 13.12 -5.01
N GLY A 65 -32.60 13.25 -3.80
CA GLY A 65 -33.59 12.30 -3.25
C GLY A 65 -32.99 10.96 -2.79
N GLN A 66 -31.66 10.85 -2.71
CA GLN A 66 -30.95 9.66 -2.22
C GLN A 66 -30.23 9.98 -0.91
N LEU A 67 -30.32 9.06 0.05
CA LEU A 67 -29.56 9.12 1.30
C LEU A 67 -28.16 8.56 1.06
N LEU A 68 -27.15 9.40 1.28
CA LEU A 68 -25.73 9.09 1.10
C LEU A 68 -24.98 9.34 2.41
N PHE A 69 -23.83 8.69 2.59
CA PHE A 69 -22.92 9.00 3.69
C PHE A 69 -21.48 8.94 3.19
N LYS A 70 -20.67 9.92 3.60
CA LYS A 70 -19.25 9.98 3.22
C LYS A 70 -18.43 9.15 4.20
N LEU A 71 -17.64 8.23 3.65
CA LEU A 71 -16.59 7.51 4.39
C LEU A 71 -15.25 8.18 4.14
N ASN A 72 -14.46 8.31 5.19
CA ASN A 72 -13.09 8.79 5.10
C ASN A 72 -12.19 7.78 5.82
N LEU A 73 -11.34 7.11 5.05
CA LEU A 73 -10.34 6.18 5.56
C LEU A 73 -8.97 6.81 5.34
N GLN A 74 -8.29 7.17 6.42
CA GLN A 74 -6.93 7.69 6.34
C GLN A 74 -5.94 6.66 6.87
N ILE A 75 -4.84 6.50 6.16
CA ILE A 75 -3.70 5.71 6.61
C ILE A 75 -2.59 6.71 6.95
N ARG A 76 -2.06 6.64 8.16
CA ARG A 76 -0.95 7.49 8.61
C ARG A 76 0.15 6.64 9.22
N PHE A 77 1.37 7.16 9.19
CA PHE A 77 2.47 6.54 9.92
C PHE A 77 2.23 6.62 11.43
N THR A 78 2.63 5.59 12.16
CA THR A 78 2.53 5.50 13.62
C THR A 78 3.58 6.36 14.34
N LYS A 79 4.54 6.92 13.61
CA LYS A 79 5.62 7.79 14.10
C LYS A 79 5.71 9.08 13.29
#